data_AF-A0A2P6G152-F1
#
_entry.id   AF-A0A2P6G152-F1
#
_cell.length_a   1.000
_cell.length_b   1.000
_cell.length_c   1.000
_cell.angle_alpha   90.00
_cell.angle_beta   90.00
_cell.angle_gamma   90.00
#
_symmetry.space_group_name_H-M   'P 1'
#
loop_
_entity.id
_entity.type
_entity.pdbx_description
1 polymer ?
#
loop_
_entity_poly.entity_id
_entity_poly.type
_entity_poly.pdbx_seq_one_letter_code
_entity_poly.pdbx_strand_id
1 'polypeptide(L)'
;SSRILTRIFSNGSFKEGGRFYRGWWQNVTREYRKHITLDGKKTAEYDFSQLNPHMIYFAHHLEMGSEDAYDRVLDGEHRDIVKQAFNAMIQARSPLNKKPIDINLDSLEMNWKDLRQRILDAHKPIQHLFFDGLGNKLQFEDSCIAESVMLDFQKIDAPALPVHDSFIMHHGYGGELEESIRRGFYERFNNDVPIKSEIIKEMPSLPYEEQSDNLSVEEILKGEVEYSQWQDRDRMWRDRKR
;
A
#
# COMPACT_ATOMS: atom_id res chain seq x y z
N SER A 1 7.22 -5.06 -22.76
CA SER A 1 6.46 -5.27 -21.50
C SER A 1 5.92 -3.93 -21.05
N SER A 2 4.70 -3.88 -20.49
CA SER A 2 4.09 -2.62 -20.02
C SER A 2 4.79 -2.14 -18.76
N ARG A 3 5.68 -1.17 -18.90
CA ARG A 3 6.47 -0.57 -17.81
C ARG A 3 6.09 0.88 -17.54
N ILE A 4 5.23 1.45 -18.38
CA ILE A 4 4.79 2.83 -18.29
C ILE A 4 3.61 2.88 -17.33
N LEU A 5 3.74 3.68 -16.28
CA LEU A 5 2.66 3.97 -15.36
C LEU A 5 1.77 5.09 -15.92
N THR A 6 0.47 5.02 -15.64
CA THR A 6 -0.50 6.07 -15.99
C THR A 6 -1.34 6.40 -14.78
N ARG A 7 -1.46 7.68 -14.44
CA ARG A 7 -2.40 8.15 -13.41
C ARG A 7 -3.81 8.18 -13.99
N ILE A 8 -4.77 7.57 -13.30
CA ILE A 8 -6.18 7.56 -13.71
C ILE A 8 -6.99 8.37 -12.72
N PHE A 9 -7.53 9.50 -13.18
CA PHE A 9 -8.37 10.40 -12.39
C PHE A 9 -9.86 10.04 -12.53
N SER A 10 -10.67 10.46 -11.57
CA SER A 10 -12.09 10.13 -11.48
C SER A 10 -12.97 11.37 -11.55
N ASN A 11 -14.25 11.17 -11.91
CA ASN A 11 -15.29 12.22 -11.90
C ASN A 11 -14.93 13.50 -12.69
N GLY A 12 -14.09 13.39 -13.73
CA GLY A 12 -13.64 14.54 -14.52
C GLY A 12 -12.79 15.56 -13.75
N SER A 13 -12.21 15.17 -12.61
CA SER A 13 -11.45 16.03 -11.73
C SER A 13 -10.02 15.53 -11.55
N PHE A 14 -9.04 16.43 -11.68
CA PHE A 14 -7.63 16.14 -11.36
C PHE A 14 -7.32 16.15 -9.86
N LYS A 15 -8.35 16.22 -9.02
CA LYS A 15 -8.25 16.17 -7.55
C LYS A 15 -8.97 14.96 -6.96
N GLU A 16 -9.33 14.00 -7.81
CA GLU A 16 -10.07 12.79 -7.44
C GLU A 16 -9.47 11.58 -8.18
N GLY A 17 -9.21 10.48 -7.47
CA GLY A 17 -8.54 9.31 -8.02
C GLY A 17 -7.03 9.53 -8.10
N GLY A 18 -6.40 9.31 -9.25
CA GLY A 18 -5.00 9.67 -9.50
C GLY A 18 -3.97 8.58 -9.20
N ARG A 19 -4.39 7.39 -8.75
CA ARG A 19 -3.49 6.23 -8.57
C ARG A 19 -2.79 5.84 -9.85
N PHE A 20 -1.60 5.25 -9.70
CA PHE A 20 -0.79 4.73 -10.79
C PHE A 20 -1.26 3.34 -11.24
N TYR A 21 -1.46 3.18 -12.54
CA TYR A 21 -1.90 1.94 -13.18
C TYR A 21 -1.00 1.53 -14.35
N ARG A 22 -1.26 0.34 -14.89
CA ARG A 22 -0.67 -0.25 -16.13
C ARG A 22 0.75 -0.81 -15.98
N GLY A 23 1.30 -0.82 -14.78
CA GLY A 23 2.52 -1.58 -14.48
C GLY A 23 2.24 -3.08 -14.58
N TRP A 24 3.04 -3.84 -15.33
CA TRP A 24 2.82 -5.28 -15.49
C TRP A 24 2.79 -6.03 -14.14
N TRP A 25 3.55 -5.55 -13.15
CA TRP A 25 3.62 -6.12 -11.80
C TRP A 25 2.29 -6.01 -11.05
N GLN A 26 1.44 -5.04 -11.38
CA GLN A 26 0.12 -4.87 -10.76
C GLN A 26 -0.85 -6.00 -11.14
N ASN A 27 -0.64 -6.65 -12.30
CA ASN A 27 -1.42 -7.80 -12.73
C ASN A 27 -0.92 -9.13 -12.14
N VAL A 28 0.22 -9.12 -11.45
CA VAL A 28 0.75 -10.29 -10.75
C VAL A 28 -0.02 -10.43 -9.44
N THR A 29 -0.52 -11.64 -9.16
CA THR A 29 -1.23 -11.90 -7.91
C THR A 29 -0.27 -11.77 -6.73
N ARG A 30 -0.82 -11.41 -5.55
CA ARG A 30 -0.03 -11.20 -4.32
C ARG A 30 0.92 -12.37 -4.02
N GLU A 31 0.47 -13.60 -4.25
CA GLU A 31 1.27 -14.82 -4.05
C GLU A 31 2.55 -14.85 -4.91
N TYR A 32 2.49 -14.34 -6.14
CA TYR A 32 3.62 -14.38 -7.07
C TYR A 32 4.48 -13.11 -7.07
N ARG A 33 4.01 -11.99 -6.49
CA ARG A 33 4.77 -10.73 -6.44
C ARG A 33 6.08 -10.85 -5.69
N LYS A 34 6.15 -11.73 -4.69
CA LYS A 34 7.38 -12.04 -3.93
C LYS A 34 8.54 -12.57 -4.80
N HIS A 35 8.26 -13.01 -6.02
CA HIS A 35 9.28 -13.49 -6.96
C HIS A 35 9.77 -12.40 -7.92
N ILE A 36 9.23 -11.17 -7.83
CA ILE A 36 9.69 -10.05 -8.65
C ILE A 36 11.09 -9.66 -8.17
N THR A 37 12.01 -9.51 -9.13
CA THR A 37 13.38 -9.07 -8.87
C THR A 37 13.65 -7.75 -9.56
N LEU A 38 14.44 -6.89 -8.92
CA LEU A 38 14.98 -5.67 -9.52
C LEU A 38 16.49 -5.84 -9.63
N ASP A 39 17.02 -5.73 -10.86
CA ASP A 39 18.43 -5.96 -11.19
C ASP A 39 19.01 -7.29 -10.67
N GLY A 40 18.19 -8.34 -10.71
CA GLY A 40 18.56 -9.67 -10.22
C GLY A 40 18.58 -9.82 -8.70
N LYS A 41 18.15 -8.79 -7.96
CA LYS A 41 18.07 -8.81 -6.49
C LYS A 41 16.64 -9.05 -6.02
N LYS A 42 16.50 -9.70 -4.86
CA LYS A 42 15.20 -9.96 -4.20
C LYS A 42 14.54 -8.65 -3.77
N THR A 43 13.21 -8.60 -3.92
CA THR A 43 12.37 -7.47 -3.50
C THR A 43 11.49 -7.87 -2.33
N ALA A 44 11.00 -6.86 -1.60
CA ALA A 44 9.94 -6.96 -0.61
C ALA A 44 8.77 -6.06 -1.03
N GLU A 45 7.55 -6.46 -0.67
CA GLU A 45 6.35 -5.62 -0.81
C GLU A 45 6.03 -5.00 0.55
N TYR A 46 6.04 -3.66 0.60
CA TYR A 46 5.73 -2.88 1.79
C TYR A 46 4.30 -2.34 1.69
N ASP A 47 3.42 -2.79 2.59
CA ASP A 47 1.99 -2.43 2.61
C ASP A 47 1.66 -1.39 3.68
N PHE A 48 0.91 -0.35 3.29
CA PHE A 48 0.52 0.78 4.14
C PHE A 48 -0.94 0.64 4.56
N SER A 49 -1.25 -0.49 5.20
CA SER A 49 -2.61 -0.99 5.31
C SER A 49 -3.62 -0.07 6.03
N GLN A 50 -3.15 0.92 6.80
CA GLN A 50 -3.94 1.89 7.57
C GLN A 50 -3.78 3.36 7.11
N LEU A 51 -3.19 3.64 5.94
CA LEU A 51 -2.94 5.03 5.51
C LEU A 51 -4.24 5.85 5.40
N ASN A 52 -5.30 5.28 4.84
CA ASN A 52 -6.59 5.96 4.63
C ASN A 52 -7.24 6.47 5.94
N PRO A 53 -7.48 5.63 6.97
CA PRO A 53 -7.97 6.10 8.26
C PRO A 53 -7.11 7.21 8.85
N HIS A 54 -5.79 7.05 8.88
CA HIS A 54 -4.89 8.06 9.43
C HIS A 54 -5.04 9.39 8.68
N MET A 55 -5.02 9.39 7.33
CA MET A 55 -5.24 10.60 6.53
C MET A 55 -6.53 11.33 6.90
N ILE A 56 -7.64 10.59 7.11
CA ILE A 56 -8.92 11.20 7.51
C ILE A 56 -8.80 11.87 8.87
N TYR A 57 -8.27 11.18 9.88
CA TYR A 57 -8.12 11.75 11.22
C TYR A 57 -7.19 12.98 11.20
N PHE A 58 -6.05 12.89 10.52
CA PHE A 58 -5.09 13.99 10.40
C PHE A 58 -5.66 15.21 9.67
N ALA A 59 -6.35 15.01 8.54
CA ALA A 59 -6.96 16.09 7.77
C ALA A 59 -8.00 16.89 8.58
N HIS A 60 -8.55 16.28 9.64
CA HIS A 60 -9.54 16.89 10.52
C HIS A 60 -8.99 17.29 11.89
N HIS A 61 -7.66 17.25 12.09
CA HIS A 61 -6.99 17.55 13.36
C HIS A 61 -7.51 16.70 14.53
N LEU A 62 -7.80 15.43 14.26
CA LEU A 62 -8.27 14.45 15.24
C LEU A 62 -7.19 13.41 15.51
N GLU A 63 -7.17 12.88 16.73
CA GLU A 63 -6.29 11.76 17.09
C GLU A 63 -7.03 10.43 16.95
N MET A 64 -6.45 9.49 16.20
CA MET A 64 -7.01 8.15 16.05
C MET A 64 -6.72 7.25 17.27
N GLY A 65 -5.60 7.50 17.95
CA GLY A 65 -5.04 6.66 19.01
C GLY A 65 -4.03 5.64 18.49
N SER A 66 -3.62 4.69 19.33
CA SER A 66 -2.65 3.64 18.98
C SER A 66 -3.30 2.30 18.58
N GLU A 67 -4.63 2.24 18.56
CA GLU A 67 -5.36 1.03 18.13
C GLU A 67 -5.46 0.99 16.60
N ASP A 68 -5.34 -0.20 16.00
CA ASP A 68 -5.57 -0.38 14.56
C ASP A 68 -6.99 0.05 14.20
N ALA A 69 -7.10 0.86 13.15
CA ALA A 69 -8.34 1.48 12.73
C ALA A 69 -9.48 0.48 12.48
N TYR A 70 -9.15 -0.73 12.05
CA TYR A 70 -10.14 -1.76 11.71
C TYR A 70 -10.31 -2.76 12.85
N ASP A 71 -9.23 -3.15 13.52
CA ASP A 71 -9.30 -4.12 14.64
C ASP A 71 -10.19 -3.61 15.77
N ARG A 72 -10.19 -2.30 16.03
CA ARG A 72 -11.00 -1.69 17.10
C ARG A 72 -12.52 -1.83 16.94
N VAL A 73 -13.00 -2.26 15.77
CA VAL A 73 -14.46 -2.39 15.49
C VAL A 73 -15.02 -3.71 16.03
N LEU A 74 -14.22 -4.78 15.97
CA LEU A 74 -14.60 -6.15 16.31
C LEU A 74 -13.50 -6.82 17.16
N ASP A 75 -12.81 -6.05 18.00
CA ASP A 75 -11.79 -6.54 18.94
C ASP A 75 -10.68 -7.39 18.29
N GLY A 76 -10.28 -7.02 17.07
CA GLY A 76 -9.26 -7.70 16.27
C GLY A 76 -9.78 -8.82 15.37
N GLU A 77 -11.06 -9.17 15.46
CA GLU A 77 -11.66 -10.20 14.61
C GLU A 77 -12.09 -9.64 13.26
N HIS A 78 -11.98 -10.46 12.21
CA HIS A 78 -12.49 -10.14 10.87
C HIS A 78 -12.01 -8.79 10.28
N ARG A 79 -10.78 -8.37 10.62
CA ARG A 79 -10.14 -7.12 10.18
C ARG A 79 -10.34 -6.80 8.70
N ASP A 80 -10.17 -7.79 7.82
CA ASP A 80 -10.31 -7.60 6.37
C ASP A 80 -11.74 -7.24 5.95
N ILE A 81 -12.75 -7.83 6.60
CA ILE A 81 -14.16 -7.51 6.35
C ILE A 81 -14.46 -6.08 6.82
N VAL A 82 -13.95 -5.70 8.00
CA VAL A 82 -14.06 -4.33 8.52
C VAL A 82 -13.39 -3.33 7.58
N LYS A 83 -12.16 -3.61 7.10
CA LYS A 83 -11.44 -2.77 6.14
C LYS A 83 -12.24 -2.57 4.85
N GLN A 84 -12.83 -3.64 4.30
CA GLN A 84 -13.69 -3.55 3.11
C GLN A 84 -14.93 -2.69 3.36
N ALA A 85 -15.62 -2.90 4.48
CA ALA A 85 -16.80 -2.15 4.86
C ALA A 85 -16.50 -0.67 5.09
N PHE A 86 -15.44 -0.35 5.85
CA PHE A 86 -14.97 0.99 6.10
C PHE A 86 -14.70 1.75 4.79
N ASN A 87 -13.90 1.15 3.89
CA ASN A 87 -13.57 1.78 2.61
C ASN A 87 -14.81 1.98 1.73
N ALA A 88 -15.74 1.02 1.71
CA ALA A 88 -17.01 1.18 0.99
C ALA A 88 -17.85 2.34 1.55
N MET A 89 -17.91 2.49 2.87
CA MET A 89 -18.64 3.58 3.54
C MET A 89 -18.02 4.95 3.27
N ILE A 90 -16.68 5.06 3.23
CA ILE A 90 -15.96 6.30 2.88
C ILE A 90 -16.12 6.67 1.39
N GLN A 91 -16.18 5.67 0.51
CA GLN A 91 -16.37 5.88 -0.93
C GLN A 91 -17.80 6.30 -1.30
N ALA A 92 -18.79 5.81 -0.55
CA ALA A 92 -20.19 6.07 -0.83
C ALA A 92 -20.55 7.56 -0.67
N ARG A 93 -21.51 8.04 -1.48
CA ARG A 93 -22.09 9.40 -1.41
C ARG A 93 -23.45 9.44 -0.71
N SER A 94 -23.90 8.28 -0.21
CA SER A 94 -25.16 8.13 0.50
C SER A 94 -25.10 6.92 1.43
N PRO A 95 -25.93 6.89 2.48
CA PRO A 95 -25.94 5.79 3.43
C PRO A 95 -26.15 4.43 2.75
N LEU A 96 -25.20 3.52 2.96
CA LEU A 96 -25.28 2.14 2.47
C LEU A 96 -26.28 1.34 3.30
N ASN A 97 -27.57 1.42 2.94
CA ASN A 97 -28.65 0.69 3.61
C ASN A 97 -28.71 -0.78 3.21
N LYS A 98 -28.11 -1.14 2.08
CA LYS A 98 -27.93 -2.53 1.63
C LYS A 98 -26.44 -2.86 1.67
N LYS A 99 -26.15 -4.13 1.97
CA LYS A 99 -24.79 -4.67 1.94
C LYS A 99 -24.22 -4.54 0.52
N PRO A 100 -23.01 -3.99 0.35
CA PRO A 100 -22.29 -4.07 -0.91
C PRO A 100 -22.13 -5.53 -1.37
N ILE A 101 -22.12 -5.75 -2.69
CA ILE A 101 -22.07 -7.09 -3.27
C ILE A 101 -20.76 -7.80 -2.89
N ASP A 102 -19.65 -7.07 -2.94
CA ASP A 102 -18.29 -7.62 -2.79
C ASP A 102 -17.88 -7.90 -1.34
N ILE A 103 -18.69 -7.52 -0.35
CA ILE A 103 -18.41 -7.77 1.07
C ILE A 103 -19.08 -9.07 1.49
N ASN A 104 -18.29 -10.08 1.83
CA ASN A 104 -18.81 -11.32 2.40
C ASN A 104 -18.90 -11.21 3.94
N LEU A 105 -20.09 -11.51 4.50
CA LEU A 105 -20.36 -11.52 5.94
C LEU A 105 -20.63 -12.94 6.47
N ASP A 106 -20.48 -13.99 5.68
CA ASP A 106 -20.82 -15.38 6.06
C ASP A 106 -20.07 -15.85 7.31
N SER A 107 -18.89 -15.30 7.56
CA SER A 107 -18.07 -15.59 8.74
C SER A 107 -18.41 -14.73 9.97
N LEU A 108 -19.34 -13.78 9.86
CA LEU A 108 -19.76 -12.89 10.94
C LEU A 108 -21.14 -13.30 11.46
N GLU A 109 -21.27 -13.39 12.78
CA GLU A 109 -22.55 -13.61 13.46
C GLU A 109 -23.39 -12.31 13.57
N MET A 110 -23.34 -11.45 12.54
CA MET A 110 -24.11 -10.20 12.51
C MET A 110 -24.48 -9.78 11.09
N ASN A 111 -25.54 -8.97 10.97
CA ASN A 111 -25.96 -8.45 9.67
C ASN A 111 -25.21 -7.14 9.33
N TRP A 112 -25.34 -6.71 8.07
CA TRP A 112 -24.71 -5.49 7.56
C TRP A 112 -25.06 -4.23 8.35
N LYS A 113 -26.30 -4.10 8.83
CA LYS A 113 -26.75 -2.91 9.58
C LYS A 113 -25.97 -2.80 10.90
N ASP A 114 -25.76 -3.93 11.57
CA ASP A 114 -25.03 -3.99 12.83
C ASP A 114 -23.54 -3.70 12.63
N LEU A 115 -22.91 -4.31 11.62
CA LEU A 115 -21.51 -4.03 11.27
C LEU A 115 -21.31 -2.54 10.94
N ARG A 116 -22.18 -1.97 10.09
CA ARG A 116 -22.13 -0.55 9.74
C ARG A 116 -22.23 0.34 10.96
N GLN A 117 -23.12 0.01 11.91
CA GLN A 117 -23.28 0.79 13.14
C GLN A 117 -22.03 0.69 14.03
N ARG A 118 -21.46 -0.51 14.20
CA ARG A 118 -20.21 -0.70 14.96
C ARG A 118 -19.04 0.11 14.38
N ILE A 119 -18.92 0.19 13.05
CA ILE A 119 -17.90 1.03 12.40
C ILE A 119 -18.11 2.50 12.74
N LEU A 120 -19.35 3.00 12.66
CA LEU A 120 -19.66 4.40 13.01
C LEU A 120 -19.38 4.70 14.49
N ASP A 121 -19.71 3.77 15.38
CA ASP A 121 -19.52 3.92 16.82
C ASP A 121 -18.03 3.92 17.18
N ALA A 122 -17.24 3.01 16.59
CA ALA A 122 -15.79 2.94 16.77
C ALA A 122 -15.06 4.18 16.21
N HIS A 123 -15.59 4.77 15.14
CA HIS A 123 -15.06 5.97 14.50
C HIS A 123 -15.90 7.22 14.74
N LYS A 124 -16.51 7.33 15.92
CA LYS A 124 -17.40 8.43 16.30
C LYS A 124 -16.88 9.84 15.96
N PRO A 125 -15.58 10.17 16.15
CA PRO A 125 -15.06 11.50 15.79
C PRO A 125 -15.19 11.84 14.31
N ILE A 126 -15.07 10.85 13.42
CA ILE A 126 -15.12 11.03 11.97
C ILE A 126 -16.43 10.51 11.35
N GLN A 127 -17.43 10.13 12.17
CA GLN A 127 -18.67 9.51 11.69
C GLN A 127 -19.39 10.33 10.60
N HIS A 128 -19.28 11.65 10.68
CA HIS A 128 -19.91 12.62 9.77
C HIS A 128 -19.27 12.67 8.38
N LEU A 129 -18.09 12.05 8.21
CA LEU A 129 -17.34 11.98 6.97
C LEU A 129 -17.64 10.70 6.16
N PHE A 130 -18.25 9.71 6.79
CA PHE A 130 -18.76 8.55 6.06
C PHE A 130 -19.95 8.95 5.20
N PHE A 131 -20.07 8.30 4.05
CA PHE A 131 -21.15 8.53 3.09
C PHE A 131 -21.13 9.92 2.42
N ASP A 132 -20.04 10.68 2.53
CA ASP A 132 -19.86 11.99 1.89
C ASP A 132 -19.08 11.93 0.55
N GLY A 133 -18.67 10.73 0.14
CA GLY A 133 -17.94 10.52 -1.12
C GLY A 133 -16.48 10.99 -1.10
N LEU A 134 -15.86 11.02 0.08
CA LEU A 134 -14.48 11.46 0.27
C LEU A 134 -13.44 10.49 -0.30
N GLY A 135 -13.81 9.23 -0.56
CA GLY A 135 -12.86 8.18 -0.97
C GLY A 135 -12.00 8.55 -2.18
N ASN A 136 -12.56 9.17 -3.23
CA ASN A 136 -11.77 9.58 -4.39
C ASN A 136 -10.79 10.74 -4.08
N LYS A 137 -11.14 11.65 -3.17
CA LYS A 137 -10.24 12.73 -2.75
C LYS A 137 -9.09 12.16 -1.93
N LEU A 138 -9.37 11.23 -1.02
CA LEU A 138 -8.36 10.52 -0.26
C LEU A 138 -7.43 9.70 -1.17
N GLN A 139 -7.98 9.06 -2.20
CA GLN A 139 -7.19 8.36 -3.22
C GLN A 139 -6.24 9.29 -3.97
N PHE A 140 -6.62 10.56 -4.16
CA PHE A 140 -5.75 11.56 -4.76
C PHE A 140 -4.60 11.93 -3.83
N GLU A 141 -4.87 12.17 -2.55
CA GLU A 141 -3.84 12.42 -1.55
C GLU A 141 -2.85 11.24 -1.43
N ASP A 142 -3.36 10.01 -1.33
CA ASP A 142 -2.61 8.75 -1.38
C ASP A 142 -1.68 8.71 -2.62
N SER A 143 -2.22 9.03 -3.80
CA SER A 143 -1.43 9.02 -5.04
C SER A 143 -0.33 10.08 -5.08
N CYS A 144 -0.52 11.21 -4.41
CA CYS A 144 0.51 12.26 -4.32
C CYS A 144 1.64 11.86 -3.38
N ILE A 145 1.32 11.20 -2.25
CA ILE A 145 2.35 10.62 -1.37
C ILE A 145 3.12 9.55 -2.14
N ALA A 146 2.42 8.67 -2.85
CA ALA A 146 3.06 7.63 -3.65
C ALA A 146 3.97 8.18 -4.75
N GLU A 147 3.57 9.27 -5.41
CA GLU A 147 4.40 9.98 -6.39
C GLU A 147 5.68 10.53 -5.75
N SER A 148 5.58 11.16 -4.57
CA SER A 148 6.73 11.68 -3.84
C SER A 148 7.73 10.58 -3.51
N VAL A 149 7.25 9.44 -3.00
CA VAL A 149 8.07 8.24 -2.74
C VAL A 149 8.78 7.78 -4.00
N MET A 150 8.05 7.60 -5.10
CA MET A 150 8.64 7.14 -6.35
C MET A 150 9.73 8.10 -6.87
N LEU A 151 9.51 9.41 -6.74
CA LEU A 151 10.48 10.42 -7.17
C LEU A 151 11.72 10.45 -6.27
N ASP A 152 11.57 10.25 -4.97
CA ASP A 152 12.70 10.16 -4.04
C ASP A 152 13.59 8.96 -4.35
N PHE A 153 12.98 7.81 -4.55
CA PHE A 153 13.66 6.57 -4.88
C PHE A 153 14.28 6.57 -6.28
N GLN A 154 13.68 7.30 -7.23
CA GLN A 154 14.28 7.53 -8.54
C GLN A 154 15.62 8.28 -8.45
N LYS A 155 15.78 9.23 -7.51
CA LYS A 155 17.02 10.04 -7.38
C LYS A 155 18.24 9.20 -7.03
N ILE A 156 18.04 8.05 -6.41
CA ILE A 156 19.09 7.12 -5.96
C ILE A 156 19.18 5.86 -6.84
N ASP A 157 18.53 5.86 -8.01
CA ASP A 157 18.48 4.73 -8.95
C ASP A 157 17.94 3.42 -8.32
N ALA A 158 17.00 3.54 -7.38
CA ALA A 158 16.38 2.42 -6.69
C ALA A 158 14.86 2.43 -6.91
N PRO A 159 14.33 1.88 -8.01
CA PRO A 159 12.93 2.06 -8.37
C PRO A 159 11.96 1.45 -7.35
N ALA A 160 10.97 2.24 -6.92
CA ALA A 160 9.81 1.79 -6.16
C ALA A 160 8.65 1.47 -7.11
N LEU A 161 8.20 0.21 -7.15
CA LEU A 161 7.10 -0.21 -8.02
C LEU A 161 5.75 -0.11 -7.26
N PRO A 162 4.87 0.85 -7.57
CA PRO A 162 3.61 1.03 -6.84
C PRO A 162 2.58 -0.04 -7.17
N VAL A 163 1.88 -0.53 -6.15
CA VAL A 163 0.70 -1.40 -6.23
C VAL A 163 -0.37 -0.86 -5.30
N HIS A 164 -1.18 0.08 -5.78
CA HIS A 164 -2.16 0.80 -4.95
C HIS A 164 -1.50 1.45 -3.72
N ASP A 165 -1.78 0.94 -2.52
CA ASP A 165 -1.27 1.35 -1.22
C ASP A 165 -0.03 0.56 -0.75
N SER A 166 0.65 -0.16 -1.66
CA SER A 166 1.91 -0.86 -1.39
C SER A 166 3.00 -0.55 -2.42
N PHE A 167 4.26 -0.83 -2.06
CA PHE A 167 5.42 -0.71 -2.96
C PHE A 167 6.24 -1.99 -2.99
N ILE A 168 6.58 -2.46 -4.19
CA ILE A 168 7.58 -3.50 -4.39
C ILE A 168 8.93 -2.81 -4.64
N MET A 169 9.92 -3.06 -3.79
CA MET A 169 11.25 -2.49 -3.90
C MET A 169 12.30 -3.40 -3.29
N HIS A 170 13.59 -3.05 -3.43
CA HIS A 170 14.66 -3.83 -2.80
C HIS A 170 14.46 -3.90 -1.28
N HIS A 171 14.64 -5.09 -0.70
CA HIS A 171 14.36 -5.37 0.71
C HIS A 171 15.17 -4.48 1.68
N GLY A 172 16.36 -4.03 1.29
CA GLY A 172 17.18 -3.13 2.11
C GLY A 172 16.62 -1.71 2.33
N TYR A 173 15.54 -1.29 1.65
CA TYR A 173 15.06 0.10 1.69
C TYR A 173 13.85 0.36 2.60
N GLY A 174 13.51 -0.56 3.50
CA GLY A 174 12.34 -0.40 4.38
C GLY A 174 12.39 0.88 5.23
N GLY A 175 13.57 1.23 5.74
CA GLY A 175 13.78 2.45 6.55
C GLY A 175 13.64 3.73 5.73
N GLU A 176 14.31 3.82 4.58
CA GLU A 176 14.25 4.97 3.68
C GLU A 176 12.83 5.17 3.11
N LEU A 177 12.10 4.07 2.89
CA LEU A 177 10.70 4.10 2.48
C LEU A 177 9.82 4.72 3.56
N GLU A 178 10.01 4.32 4.81
CA GLU A 178 9.30 4.93 5.95
C GLU A 178 9.53 6.44 5.99
N GLU A 179 10.80 6.88 5.91
CA GLU A 179 11.13 8.30 5.94
C GLU A 179 10.55 9.08 4.77
N SER A 180 10.58 8.52 3.55
CA SER A 180 10.01 9.16 2.37
C SER A 180 8.49 9.31 2.50
N ILE A 181 7.80 8.33 3.08
CA ILE A 181 6.36 8.40 3.34
C ILE A 181 6.03 9.40 4.44
N ARG A 182 6.80 9.43 5.53
CA ARG A 182 6.65 10.47 6.58
C ARG A 182 6.77 11.86 5.98
N ARG A 183 7.78 12.08 5.14
CA ARG A 183 8.00 13.35 4.45
C ARG A 183 6.85 13.69 3.51
N GLY A 184 6.45 12.76 2.66
CA GLY A 184 5.33 12.94 1.74
C GLY A 184 4.04 13.27 2.49
N PHE A 185 3.77 12.58 3.60
CA PHE A 185 2.60 12.89 4.43
C PHE A 185 2.70 14.29 5.05
N TYR A 186 3.84 14.62 5.65
CA TYR A 186 4.06 15.94 6.24
C TYR A 186 3.86 17.06 5.21
N GLU A 187 4.38 16.91 3.99
CA GLU A 187 4.19 17.87 2.90
C GLU A 187 2.71 18.06 2.50
N ARG A 188 1.90 16.99 2.59
CA ARG A 188 0.47 17.05 2.25
C ARG A 188 -0.40 17.61 3.37
N PHE A 189 -0.12 17.26 4.62
CA PHE A 189 -0.99 17.53 5.77
C PHE A 189 -0.41 18.51 6.79
N ASN A 190 0.82 18.99 6.59
CA ASN A 190 1.56 19.92 7.46
C ASN A 190 1.55 19.49 8.94
N ASN A 191 1.62 18.18 9.17
CA ASN A 191 1.63 17.56 10.50
C ASN A 191 2.51 16.31 10.45
N ASP A 192 3.26 16.10 11.52
CA ASP A 192 4.04 14.88 11.68
C ASP A 192 3.10 13.71 11.97
N VAL A 193 3.22 12.66 11.15
CA VAL A 193 2.62 11.39 11.50
C VAL A 193 3.52 10.75 12.56
N PRO A 194 3.00 10.37 13.73
CA PRO A 194 3.62 9.35 14.54
C PRO A 194 3.44 8.04 13.77
N ILE A 195 4.20 7.83 12.70
CA ILE A 195 4.28 6.52 12.07
C ILE A 195 4.91 5.65 13.13
N LYS A 196 4.10 4.92 13.88
CA LYS A 196 4.61 3.77 14.58
C LYS A 196 4.94 2.73 13.51
N SER A 197 5.87 1.84 13.82
CA SER A 197 6.17 0.63 13.03
C SER A 197 4.91 -0.19 12.66
N GLU A 198 3.77 0.09 13.28
CA GLU A 198 2.45 -0.50 13.01
C GLU A 198 1.86 -0.16 11.62
N ILE A 199 2.27 0.93 10.97
CA ILE A 199 1.69 1.35 9.67
C ILE A 199 2.30 0.57 8.49
N ILE A 200 3.58 0.19 8.60
CA ILE A 200 4.32 -0.49 7.53
C ILE A 200 4.39 -1.97 7.84
N LYS A 201 3.72 -2.77 7.01
CA LYS A 201 3.84 -4.23 7.07
C LYS A 201 4.73 -4.69 5.93
N GLU A 202 5.93 -5.14 6.26
CA GLU A 202 6.76 -5.88 5.31
C GLU A 202 6.13 -7.24 5.07
N MET A 203 5.84 -7.55 3.81
CA MET A 203 5.39 -8.87 3.42
C MET A 203 6.58 -9.81 3.30
N PRO A 204 6.53 -11.02 3.91
CA PRO A 204 7.66 -11.93 3.91
C PRO A 204 8.05 -12.29 2.48
N SER A 205 9.32 -12.03 2.16
CA SER A 205 10.00 -12.60 1.01
C SER A 205 10.32 -14.09 1.28
N LEU A 206 10.77 -14.84 0.26
CA LEU A 206 11.17 -16.24 0.44
C LEU A 206 12.23 -16.35 1.55
N PRO A 207 12.17 -17.38 2.43
CA PRO A 207 13.10 -17.53 3.54
C PRO A 207 14.55 -17.55 3.08
N TYR A 208 15.38 -16.90 3.91
CA TYR A 208 16.81 -16.72 3.75
C TYR A 208 17.53 -18.04 4.08
N GLU A 209 17.81 -18.86 3.09
CA GLU A 209 18.85 -19.89 3.20
C GLU A 209 20.09 -19.39 2.44
N GLU A 210 21.15 -19.13 3.22
CA GLU A 210 22.53 -18.79 2.82
C GLU A 210 22.79 -17.42 2.18
N GLN A 211 22.85 -16.33 2.98
CA GLN A 211 23.84 -15.25 2.77
C GLN A 211 24.51 -14.90 4.10
N SER A 212 25.77 -14.45 4.07
CA SER A 212 26.50 -14.09 5.29
C SER A 212 26.10 -12.70 5.80
N ASP A 213 25.86 -12.54 7.10
CA ASP A 213 25.41 -11.31 7.77
C ASP A 213 26.35 -10.08 7.66
N ASN A 214 27.42 -10.14 6.85
CA ASN A 214 28.40 -9.07 6.67
C ASN A 214 28.72 -8.83 5.20
N LEU A 215 27.72 -8.48 4.38
CA LEU A 215 27.96 -8.06 3.00
C LEU A 215 28.22 -6.55 2.96
N SER A 216 29.40 -6.18 2.46
CA SER A 216 29.73 -4.79 2.15
C SER A 216 28.81 -4.25 1.03
N VAL A 217 28.66 -2.92 0.93
CA VAL A 217 27.89 -2.25 -0.13
C VAL A 217 28.28 -2.75 -1.54
N GLU A 218 29.56 -3.12 -1.73
CA GLU A 218 30.09 -3.66 -2.98
C GLU A 218 29.68 -5.11 -3.26
N GLU A 219 29.41 -5.92 -2.24
CA GLU A 219 28.94 -7.30 -2.39
C GLU A 219 27.42 -7.34 -2.63
N ILE A 220 26.66 -6.42 -2.01
CA ILE A 220 25.26 -6.15 -2.35
C ILE A 220 25.12 -5.71 -3.82
N LEU A 221 26.11 -4.99 -4.37
CA LEU A 221 26.15 -4.59 -5.77
C LEU A 221 26.45 -5.73 -6.75
N LYS A 222 27.12 -6.81 -6.31
CA LYS A 222 27.53 -7.91 -7.20
C LYS A 222 26.44 -8.93 -7.49
N GLY A 223 25.37 -8.99 -6.69
CA GLY A 223 24.23 -9.88 -6.92
C GLY A 223 24.58 -11.35 -6.65
N GLU A 224 23.80 -12.01 -5.81
CA GLU A 224 24.12 -13.35 -5.35
C GLU A 224 23.68 -14.51 -6.27
N VAL A 225 24.32 -15.66 -6.02
CA VAL A 225 24.44 -16.88 -6.84
C VAL A 225 23.11 -17.59 -7.14
N GLU A 226 22.06 -17.33 -6.36
CA GLU A 226 20.76 -18.00 -6.44
C GLU A 226 20.02 -17.79 -7.77
N TYR A 227 20.40 -16.75 -8.53
CA TYR A 227 19.84 -16.45 -9.85
C TYR A 227 20.74 -16.88 -11.01
N SER A 228 21.79 -17.69 -10.80
CA SER A 228 22.72 -18.11 -11.88
C SER A 228 21.99 -18.65 -13.12
N GLN A 229 21.00 -19.53 -12.94
CA GLN A 229 20.19 -20.06 -14.05
C GLN A 229 19.30 -19.01 -14.73
N TRP A 230 18.87 -17.97 -14.02
CA TRP A 230 18.13 -16.85 -14.61
C TRP A 230 19.06 -15.87 -15.33
N GLN A 231 20.21 -15.56 -14.75
CA GLN A 231 21.27 -14.76 -15.37
C GLN A 231 21.80 -15.43 -16.64
N ASP A 232 21.96 -16.75 -16.64
CA ASP A 232 22.33 -17.53 -17.82
C ASP A 232 21.25 -17.45 -18.90
N ARG A 233 19.97 -17.54 -18.53
CA ARG A 233 18.84 -17.40 -19.46
C ARG A 233 18.70 -15.97 -20.01
N ASP A 234 18.87 -14.95 -19.18
CA ASP A 234 18.84 -13.53 -19.61
C ASP A 234 20.04 -13.23 -20.52
N ARG A 235 21.24 -13.74 -20.20
CA ARG A 235 22.43 -13.65 -21.04
C ARG A 235 22.19 -14.32 -22.40
N MET A 236 21.68 -15.56 -22.41
CA MET A 236 21.31 -16.27 -23.64
C MET A 236 20.24 -15.53 -24.45
N TRP A 237 19.29 -14.85 -23.80
CA TRP A 237 18.25 -14.07 -24.48
C TRP A 237 18.79 -12.78 -25.10
N ARG A 238 19.70 -12.09 -24.41
CA ARG A 238 20.39 -10.89 -24.93
C ARG A 238 21.32 -11.24 -26.09
N ASP A 239 22.03 -12.37 -26.01
CA ASP A 239 22.94 -12.82 -27.07
C ASP A 239 22.19 -13.25 -28.35
N ARG A 240 20.96 -13.76 -28.24
CA ARG A 240 20.10 -14.06 -29.41
C ARG A 240 19.56 -12.82 -30.13
N LYS A 241 19.75 -11.61 -29.58
CA LYS A 241 19.28 -10.35 -30.17
C LYS A 241 20.38 -9.49 -30.80
N ARG A 242 21.63 -9.96 -30.78
CA ARG A 242 22.72 -9.43 -31.62
C ARG A 242 22.77 -10.19 -32.94
#